data_AF-A0A7V8Y5L5-F1
#
_entry.id   AF-A0A7V8Y5L5-F1
#
_cell.length_a   1.000
_cell.length_b   1.000
_cell.length_c   1.000
_cell.angle_alpha   90.00
_cell.angle_beta   90.00
_cell.angle_gamma   90.00
#
_symmetry.space_group_name_H-M   'P 1'
#
loop_
_entity.id
_entity.type
_entity.pdbx_description
1 polymer ?
#
loop_
_entity_poly.entity_id
_entity_poly.type
_entity_poly.pdbx_seq_one_letter_code
_entity_poly.pdbx_strand_id
1 'polypeptide(L)'
;FEEAARLYRQSLDVGGVHLDDEERCRLLLRVAAALHASADVNGRLDACLQAAALARRMRRADLVAEAALILEGLFGQPESDLAARRLCEEAIAGLEPDDTALLARVTARLAEACMYLADDEQAGPASEEALVLAEESGDCRALIGAMRARQLVCEGPDGLAEREQLAKRMLALSRDGHDPSVEMWARLWRVDAAFERGAQRGSSKPCDPSSTR
;
A
#
# COMPACT_ATOMS: atom_id res chain seq x y z
N PHE A 1 18.24 6.41 -8.92
CA PHE A 1 17.86 5.16 -8.22
C PHE A 1 18.49 3.93 -8.87
N GLU A 2 18.61 3.87 -10.19
CA GLU A 2 19.31 2.80 -10.92
C GLU A 2 20.76 2.57 -10.44
N GLU A 3 21.54 3.65 -10.25
CA GLU A 3 22.92 3.54 -9.74
C GLU A 3 22.99 2.97 -8.32
N ALA A 4 21.99 3.27 -7.48
CA ALA A 4 21.91 2.68 -6.14
C ALA A 4 21.61 1.18 -6.23
N ALA A 5 20.68 0.77 -7.08
CA ALA A 5 20.41 -0.65 -7.34
C ALA A 5 21.67 -1.38 -7.84
N ARG A 6 22.43 -0.76 -8.75
CA ARG A 6 23.71 -1.29 -9.24
C ARG A 6 24.73 -1.49 -8.11
N LEU A 7 24.91 -0.49 -7.24
CA LEU A 7 25.85 -0.55 -6.13
C LEU A 7 25.45 -1.59 -5.07
N TYR A 8 24.16 -1.74 -4.78
CA TYR A 8 23.68 -2.77 -3.86
C TYR A 8 23.86 -4.18 -4.43
N ARG A 9 23.55 -4.40 -5.71
CA ARG A 9 23.82 -5.68 -6.39
C ARG A 9 25.32 -6.00 -6.38
N GLN A 10 26.17 -5.02 -6.68
CA GLN A 10 27.61 -5.19 -6.60
C GLN A 10 28.08 -5.54 -5.17
N SER A 11 27.43 -4.98 -4.14
CA SER A 11 27.72 -5.32 -2.75
C SER A 11 27.31 -6.76 -2.40
N LEU A 12 26.19 -7.25 -2.95
CA LEU A 12 25.78 -8.66 -2.83
C LEU A 12 26.78 -9.59 -3.51
N ASP A 13 27.22 -9.23 -4.72
CA ASP A 13 28.16 -10.04 -5.50
C ASP A 13 29.55 -10.11 -4.83
N VAL A 14 30.07 -8.97 -4.37
CA VAL A 14 31.39 -8.88 -3.72
C VAL A 14 31.34 -9.46 -2.30
N GLY A 15 30.26 -9.20 -1.57
CA GLY A 15 30.06 -9.72 -0.22
C GLY A 15 29.91 -11.24 -0.20
N GLY A 16 29.30 -11.84 -1.23
CA GLY A 16 29.32 -13.28 -1.49
C GLY A 16 29.05 -14.12 -0.24
N VAL A 17 30.00 -14.99 0.12
CA VAL A 17 29.95 -15.88 1.28
C VAL A 17 30.22 -15.20 2.63
N HIS A 18 30.66 -13.94 2.63
CA HIS A 18 30.99 -13.19 3.85
C HIS A 18 29.79 -12.47 4.45
N LEU A 19 28.71 -12.30 3.69
CA LEU A 19 27.44 -11.78 4.20
C LEU A 19 26.68 -12.89 4.91
N ASP A 20 26.20 -12.62 6.12
CA ASP A 20 25.22 -13.50 6.75
C ASP A 20 23.85 -13.41 6.05
N ASP A 21 22.92 -14.29 6.42
CA ASP A 21 21.60 -14.34 5.80
C ASP A 21 20.77 -13.05 6.08
N GLU A 22 21.00 -12.36 7.20
CA GLU A 22 20.28 -11.15 7.59
C GLU A 22 20.78 -9.93 6.81
N GLU A 23 22.10 -9.75 6.69
CA GLU A 23 22.74 -8.73 5.88
C GLU A 23 22.35 -8.88 4.41
N ARG A 24 22.37 -10.12 3.89
CA ARG A 24 21.96 -10.43 2.52
C ARG A 24 20.49 -10.09 2.30
N CYS A 25 19.60 -10.47 3.23
CA CYS A 25 18.18 -10.14 3.18
C CYS A 25 17.95 -8.62 3.16
N ARG A 26 18.59 -7.87 4.07
CA ARG A 26 18.50 -6.40 4.11
C ARG A 26 19.03 -5.74 2.84
N LEU A 27 20.13 -6.24 2.28
CA LEU A 27 20.65 -5.73 1.01
C LEU A 27 19.67 -5.98 -0.14
N LEU A 28 19.03 -7.15 -0.21
CA LEU A 28 17.98 -7.44 -1.20
C LEU A 28 16.77 -6.51 -1.05
N LEU A 29 16.33 -6.22 0.17
CA LEU A 29 15.27 -5.24 0.42
C LEU A 29 15.66 -3.83 -0.08
N ARG A 30 16.93 -3.42 0.11
CA ARG A 30 17.46 -2.15 -0.43
C ARG A 30 17.54 -2.14 -1.94
N VAL A 31 17.90 -3.26 -2.57
CA VAL A 31 17.83 -3.44 -4.03
C VAL A 31 16.38 -3.27 -4.49
N ALA A 32 15.44 -3.98 -3.88
CA ALA A 32 14.02 -3.94 -4.25
C ALA A 32 13.45 -2.51 -4.13
N ALA A 33 13.76 -1.79 -3.05
CA ALA A 33 13.35 -0.40 -2.86
C ALA A 33 13.94 0.54 -3.94
N ALA A 34 15.20 0.34 -4.33
CA ALA A 34 15.81 1.12 -5.41
C ALA A 34 15.18 0.83 -6.78
N LEU A 35 14.81 -0.43 -7.04
CA LEU A 35 14.15 -0.85 -8.28
C LEU A 35 12.70 -0.36 -8.36
N HIS A 36 12.00 -0.34 -7.23
CA HIS A 36 10.70 0.32 -7.13
C HIS A 36 10.79 1.80 -7.54
N ALA A 37 11.77 2.53 -7.00
CA ALA A 37 11.98 3.94 -7.33
C ALA A 37 12.44 4.21 -8.78
N SER A 38 12.90 3.17 -9.50
CA SER A 38 13.19 3.24 -10.94
C SER A 38 12.13 2.58 -11.82
N ALA A 39 10.98 2.21 -11.27
CA ALA A 39 9.89 1.53 -11.96
C ALA A 39 10.28 0.20 -12.65
N ASP A 40 11.33 -0.48 -12.16
CA ASP A 40 11.66 -1.84 -12.60
C ASP A 40 10.83 -2.86 -11.82
N VAL A 41 9.63 -3.13 -12.33
CA VAL A 41 8.63 -3.99 -11.69
C VAL A 41 9.13 -5.43 -11.52
N ASN A 42 9.74 -5.99 -12.57
CA ASN A 42 10.21 -7.38 -12.58
C ASN A 42 11.40 -7.56 -11.64
N GLY A 43 12.39 -6.67 -11.72
CA GLY A 43 13.55 -6.70 -10.83
C GLY A 43 13.17 -6.48 -9.37
N ARG A 44 12.20 -5.59 -9.10
CA ARG A 44 11.63 -5.40 -7.75
C ARG A 44 11.01 -6.69 -7.23
N LEU A 45 10.17 -7.35 -8.03
CA LEU A 45 9.49 -8.58 -7.65
C LEU A 45 10.48 -9.69 -7.29
N ASP A 46 11.46 -9.94 -8.16
CA ASP A 46 12.50 -10.93 -7.94
C ASP A 46 13.29 -10.66 -6.63
N ALA A 47 13.73 -9.42 -6.43
CA ALA A 47 14.45 -9.04 -5.22
C ALA A 47 13.62 -9.21 -3.93
N CYS A 48 12.33 -8.84 -3.95
CA CYS A 48 11.42 -9.06 -2.82
C CYS A 48 11.23 -10.55 -2.51
N LEU A 49 11.05 -11.39 -3.53
CA LEU A 49 10.87 -12.83 -3.34
C LEU A 49 12.12 -13.51 -2.77
N GLN A 50 13.31 -13.10 -3.23
CA GLN A 50 14.57 -13.58 -2.68
C GLN A 50 14.77 -13.13 -1.22
N ALA A 51 14.47 -11.86 -0.91
CA ALA A 51 14.52 -11.35 0.45
C ALA A 51 13.57 -12.13 1.39
N ALA A 52 12.31 -12.33 0.97
CA ALA A 52 11.33 -13.09 1.73
C ALA A 52 11.76 -14.55 1.96
N ALA A 53 12.39 -15.18 0.97
CA ALA A 53 12.91 -16.54 1.13
C ALA A 53 14.01 -16.64 2.21
N LEU A 54 14.90 -15.66 2.32
CA LEU A 54 15.89 -15.58 3.40
C LEU A 54 15.21 -15.28 4.75
N ALA A 55 14.27 -14.33 4.77
CA ALA A 55 13.51 -13.97 5.97
C ALA A 55 12.79 -15.20 6.58
N ARG A 56 12.18 -16.05 5.74
CA ARG A 56 11.58 -17.32 6.16
C ARG A 56 12.56 -18.25 6.86
N ARG A 57 13.76 -18.43 6.29
CA ARG A 57 14.80 -19.28 6.87
C ARG A 57 15.24 -18.79 8.24
N MET A 58 15.25 -17.48 8.44
CA MET A 58 15.59 -16.83 9.71
C MET A 58 14.40 -16.73 10.68
N ARG A 59 13.18 -17.07 10.24
CA ARG A 59 11.92 -16.86 10.98
C ARG A 59 11.71 -15.40 11.39
N ARG A 60 11.93 -14.49 10.43
CA ARG A 60 11.81 -13.03 10.58
C ARG A 60 10.60 -12.52 9.81
N ALA A 61 9.42 -12.59 10.43
CA ALA A 61 8.15 -12.17 9.81
C ALA A 61 8.13 -10.66 9.49
N ASP A 62 8.83 -9.87 10.28
CA ASP A 62 9.08 -8.44 10.05
C ASP A 62 9.78 -8.18 8.71
N LEU A 63 10.77 -8.99 8.34
CA LEU A 63 11.44 -8.86 7.05
C LEU A 63 10.59 -9.37 5.87
N VAL A 64 9.67 -10.31 6.11
CA VAL A 64 8.64 -10.71 5.13
C VAL A 64 7.66 -9.57 4.90
N ALA A 65 7.21 -8.91 5.98
CA ALA A 65 6.38 -7.72 5.91
C ALA A 65 7.05 -6.60 5.11
N GLU A 66 8.33 -6.31 5.36
CA GLU A 66 9.08 -5.31 4.59
C GLU A 66 9.10 -5.64 3.09
N ALA A 67 9.33 -6.89 2.71
CA ALA A 67 9.29 -7.31 1.31
C ALA A 67 7.91 -7.09 0.67
N ALA A 68 6.84 -7.40 1.40
CA ALA A 68 5.46 -7.19 0.95
C ALA A 68 5.14 -5.70 0.73
N LEU A 69 5.60 -4.84 1.65
CA LEU A 69 5.36 -3.39 1.59
C LEU A 69 6.09 -2.72 0.43
N ILE A 70 7.28 -3.21 0.03
CA ILE A 70 8.00 -2.73 -1.16
C ILE A 70 7.26 -3.07 -2.45
N LEU A 71 6.51 -4.16 -2.45
CA LEU A 71 5.66 -4.53 -3.57
C LEU A 71 4.44 -3.63 -3.71
N GLU A 72 4.42 -2.34 -3.29
CA GLU A 72 3.28 -1.40 -3.44
C GLU A 72 2.52 -1.59 -4.78
N GLY A 73 1.19 -1.59 -4.68
CA GLY A 73 0.29 -2.02 -5.73
C GLY A 73 0.41 -1.14 -6.97
N LEU A 74 0.51 -1.79 -8.13
CA LEU A 74 0.54 -1.14 -9.43
C LEU A 74 -0.54 -1.79 -10.28
N PHE A 75 -1.57 -1.02 -10.64
CA PHE A 75 -2.67 -1.53 -11.44
C PHE A 75 -2.16 -2.22 -12.72
N GLY A 76 -2.67 -3.42 -12.99
CA GLY A 76 -2.29 -4.21 -14.16
C GLY A 76 -1.04 -5.07 -13.99
N GLN A 77 -0.57 -5.32 -12.77
CA GLN A 77 0.57 -6.20 -12.46
C GLN A 77 0.15 -7.40 -11.57
N PRO A 78 -0.67 -8.33 -12.10
CA PRO A 78 -1.31 -9.38 -11.29
C PRO A 78 -0.30 -10.30 -10.57
N GLU A 79 0.86 -10.57 -11.17
CA GLU A 79 1.91 -11.37 -10.53
C GLU A 79 2.47 -10.69 -9.26
N SER A 80 2.66 -9.37 -9.32
CA SER A 80 3.11 -8.57 -8.19
C SER A 80 2.06 -8.51 -7.09
N ASP A 81 0.77 -8.38 -7.45
CA ASP A 81 -0.32 -8.32 -6.48
C ASP A 81 -0.59 -9.68 -5.81
N LEU A 82 -0.49 -10.78 -6.57
CA LEU A 82 -0.55 -12.14 -6.02
C LEU A 82 0.61 -12.41 -5.05
N ALA A 83 1.82 -11.97 -5.40
CA ALA A 83 2.97 -12.09 -4.51
C ALA A 83 2.80 -11.23 -3.26
N ALA A 84 2.35 -9.98 -3.40
CA ALA A 84 2.10 -9.09 -2.27
C ALA A 84 1.05 -9.66 -1.32
N ARG A 85 -0.10 -10.15 -1.83
CA ARG A 85 -1.13 -10.82 -1.02
C ARG A 85 -0.54 -11.96 -0.20
N ARG A 86 0.17 -12.90 -0.85
CA ARG A 86 0.77 -14.07 -0.18
C ARG A 86 1.76 -13.66 0.91
N LEU A 87 2.62 -12.69 0.63
CA LEU A 87 3.60 -12.20 1.61
C LEU A 87 2.94 -11.46 2.78
N CYS A 88 1.86 -10.70 2.53
CA CYS A 88 1.10 -10.05 3.58
C CYS A 88 0.43 -11.07 4.50
N GLU A 89 -0.30 -12.04 3.95
CA GLU A 89 -0.96 -13.12 4.71
C GLU A 89 0.06 -13.90 5.57
N GLU A 90 1.23 -14.20 5.00
CA GLU A 90 2.32 -14.87 5.71
C GLU A 90 2.89 -14.01 6.85
N ALA A 91 3.17 -12.74 6.58
CA ALA A 91 3.69 -11.83 7.59
C ALA A 91 2.70 -11.63 8.74
N ILE A 92 1.41 -11.40 8.43
CA ILE A 92 0.33 -11.26 9.43
C ILE A 92 0.28 -12.49 10.35
N ALA A 93 0.44 -13.69 9.80
CA ALA A 93 0.42 -14.92 10.59
C ALA A 93 1.65 -15.10 11.52
N GLY A 94 2.74 -14.35 11.30
CA GLY A 94 3.99 -14.48 12.05
C GLY A 94 4.44 -13.25 12.83
N LEU A 95 3.76 -12.11 12.69
CA LEU A 95 4.06 -10.89 13.44
C LEU A 95 3.56 -11.01 14.88
N GLU A 96 4.31 -10.40 15.80
CA GLU A 96 3.96 -10.40 17.22
C GLU A 96 2.95 -9.28 17.53
N PRO A 97 2.16 -9.38 18.61
CA PRO A 97 1.16 -8.35 18.96
C PRO A 97 1.73 -6.94 19.15
N ASP A 98 2.99 -6.84 19.60
CA ASP A 98 3.70 -5.57 19.83
C ASP A 98 4.03 -4.83 18.51
N ASP A 99 3.95 -5.50 17.36
CA ASP A 99 4.21 -4.95 16.03
C ASP A 99 2.98 -4.25 15.41
N THR A 100 2.08 -3.69 16.23
CA THR A 100 0.76 -3.19 15.79
C THR A 100 0.83 -2.22 14.60
N ALA A 101 1.82 -1.31 14.58
CA ALA A 101 2.02 -0.39 13.46
C ALA A 101 2.45 -1.09 12.16
N LEU A 102 3.30 -2.12 12.26
CA LEU A 102 3.73 -2.90 11.10
C LEU A 102 2.57 -3.78 10.62
N LEU A 103 1.83 -4.40 11.54
CA LEU A 103 0.64 -5.17 11.24
C LEU A 103 -0.38 -4.31 10.48
N ALA A 104 -0.69 -3.11 10.96
CA ALA A 104 -1.58 -2.17 10.28
C ALA A 104 -1.16 -1.87 8.83
N ARG A 105 0.14 -1.63 8.62
CA ARG A 105 0.69 -1.34 7.28
C ARG A 105 0.59 -2.54 6.35
N VAL A 106 0.86 -3.75 6.85
CA VAL A 106 0.77 -4.98 6.07
C VAL A 106 -0.68 -5.32 5.75
N THR A 107 -1.60 -5.16 6.70
CA THR A 107 -3.04 -5.34 6.48
C THR A 107 -3.59 -4.32 5.47
N ALA A 108 -3.12 -3.06 5.51
CA ALA A 108 -3.46 -2.07 4.48
C ALA A 108 -2.98 -2.52 3.09
N ARG A 109 -1.73 -3.03 3.00
CA ARG A 109 -1.18 -3.54 1.74
C ARG A 109 -1.93 -4.77 1.24
N LEU A 110 -2.42 -5.64 2.13
CA LEU A 110 -3.28 -6.77 1.78
C LEU A 110 -4.59 -6.28 1.15
N ALA A 111 -5.25 -5.29 1.76
CA ALA A 111 -6.48 -4.71 1.22
C ALA A 111 -6.29 -4.16 -0.21
N GLU A 112 -5.18 -3.44 -0.46
CA GLU A 112 -4.84 -2.96 -1.80
C GLU A 112 -4.63 -4.11 -2.80
N ALA A 113 -3.91 -5.16 -2.41
CA ALA A 113 -3.72 -6.33 -3.26
C ALA A 113 -5.04 -7.02 -3.59
N CYS A 114 -5.93 -7.19 -2.60
CA CYS A 114 -7.26 -7.76 -2.81
C CYS A 114 -8.10 -6.88 -3.75
N MET A 115 -8.09 -5.55 -3.60
CA MET A 115 -8.76 -4.64 -4.53
C MET A 115 -8.28 -4.84 -5.98
N TYR A 116 -6.96 -4.87 -6.21
CA TYR A 116 -6.42 -5.03 -7.57
C TYR A 116 -6.66 -6.44 -8.15
N LEU A 117 -6.84 -7.44 -7.29
CA LEU A 117 -7.23 -8.80 -7.68
C LEU A 117 -8.75 -8.98 -7.81
N ALA A 118 -9.54 -7.92 -7.62
CA ALA A 118 -11.01 -7.94 -7.60
C ALA A 118 -11.60 -8.95 -6.56
N ASP A 119 -10.94 -9.05 -5.41
CA ASP A 119 -11.39 -9.83 -4.24
C ASP A 119 -12.07 -8.88 -3.23
N ASP A 120 -13.26 -8.39 -3.62
CA ASP A 120 -14.03 -7.41 -2.84
C ASP A 120 -14.44 -7.93 -1.46
N GLU A 121 -14.62 -9.26 -1.32
CA GLU A 121 -14.97 -9.93 -0.07
C GLU A 121 -13.89 -9.70 1.00
N GLN A 122 -12.62 -9.66 0.60
CA GLN A 122 -11.49 -9.47 1.51
C GLN A 122 -10.98 -8.04 1.57
N ALA A 123 -11.09 -7.28 0.48
CA ALA A 123 -10.58 -5.92 0.41
C ALA A 123 -11.25 -4.98 1.43
N GLY A 124 -12.58 -5.07 1.55
CA GLY A 124 -13.38 -4.31 2.52
C GLY A 124 -12.92 -4.54 3.96
N PRO A 125 -13.08 -5.76 4.50
CA PRO A 125 -12.69 -6.08 5.88
C PRO A 125 -11.22 -5.76 6.19
N ALA A 126 -10.29 -6.11 5.30
CA ALA A 126 -8.86 -5.82 5.53
C ALA A 126 -8.59 -4.31 5.62
N SER A 127 -9.27 -3.48 4.80
CA SER A 127 -9.09 -2.02 4.87
C SER A 127 -9.62 -1.41 6.18
N GLU A 128 -10.67 -1.98 6.76
CA GLU A 128 -11.25 -1.55 8.04
C GLU A 128 -10.35 -1.96 9.20
N GLU A 129 -9.90 -3.21 9.20
CA GLU A 129 -8.97 -3.74 10.20
C GLU A 129 -7.65 -2.94 10.21
N ALA A 130 -7.11 -2.61 9.03
CA ALA A 130 -5.92 -1.79 8.90
C ALA A 130 -6.08 -0.41 9.55
N LEU A 131 -7.26 0.21 9.44
CA LEU A 131 -7.55 1.50 10.09
C LEU A 131 -7.60 1.37 11.60
N VAL A 132 -8.25 0.33 12.13
CA VAL A 132 -8.31 0.06 13.57
C VAL A 132 -6.90 -0.12 14.13
N LEU A 133 -6.11 -1.01 13.54
CA LEU A 133 -4.72 -1.27 13.95
C LEU A 133 -3.85 -0.01 13.88
N ALA A 134 -4.03 0.80 12.83
CA ALA A 134 -3.27 2.04 12.68
C ALA A 134 -3.62 3.05 13.78
N GLU A 135 -4.91 3.20 14.11
CA GLU A 135 -5.38 4.07 15.20
C GLU A 135 -4.86 3.60 16.56
N GLU A 136 -4.89 2.29 16.83
CA GLU A 136 -4.35 1.69 18.06
C GLU A 136 -2.84 1.89 18.20
N SER A 137 -2.11 1.78 17.09
CA SER A 137 -0.65 1.94 17.09
C SER A 137 -0.19 3.39 17.38
N GLY A 138 -1.05 4.39 17.10
CA GLY A 138 -0.68 5.80 17.15
C GLY A 138 0.36 6.23 16.12
N ASP A 139 0.79 5.34 15.21
CA ASP A 139 1.81 5.63 14.21
C ASP A 139 1.21 6.37 13.01
N CYS A 140 1.75 7.56 12.72
CA CYS A 140 1.24 8.40 11.64
C CYS A 140 1.41 7.76 10.26
N ARG A 141 2.47 6.97 10.04
CA ARG A 141 2.72 6.32 8.74
C ARG A 141 1.74 5.17 8.51
N ALA A 142 1.46 4.40 9.55
CA ALA A 142 0.42 3.37 9.54
C ALA A 142 -0.95 3.98 9.24
N LEU A 143 -1.29 5.09 9.89
CA LEU A 143 -2.56 5.78 9.68
C LEU A 143 -2.72 6.29 8.24
N ILE A 144 -1.68 6.90 7.67
CA ILE A 144 -1.67 7.33 6.27
C ILE A 144 -1.86 6.13 5.33
N GLY A 145 -1.13 5.04 5.56
CA GLY A 145 -1.23 3.82 4.75
C GLY A 145 -2.63 3.21 4.78
N ALA A 146 -3.21 3.04 5.96
CA ALA A 146 -4.55 2.50 6.14
C ALA A 146 -5.63 3.39 5.51
N MET A 147 -5.51 4.72 5.63
CA MET A 147 -6.42 5.66 4.96
C MET A 147 -6.32 5.59 3.44
N ARG A 148 -5.12 5.41 2.88
CA ARG A 148 -4.94 5.21 1.43
C ARG A 148 -5.61 3.93 0.96
N ALA A 149 -5.41 2.83 1.67
CA ALA A 149 -6.06 1.55 1.35
C ALA A 149 -7.58 1.65 1.42
N ARG A 150 -8.14 2.25 2.48
CA ARG A 150 -9.59 2.45 2.60
C ARG A 150 -10.16 3.36 1.51
N GLN A 151 -9.45 4.44 1.17
CA GLN A 151 -9.85 5.33 0.09
C GLN A 151 -9.96 4.59 -1.26
N LEU A 152 -9.03 3.67 -1.53
CA LEU A 152 -9.03 2.84 -2.74
C LEU A 152 -10.21 1.86 -2.75
N VAL A 153 -10.45 1.18 -1.62
CA VAL A 153 -11.50 0.16 -1.49
C VAL A 153 -12.90 0.76 -1.55
N CYS A 154 -13.11 1.96 -1.00
CA CYS A 154 -14.39 2.65 -1.00
C CYS A 154 -14.70 3.40 -2.31
N GLU A 155 -14.07 3.03 -3.44
CA GLU A 155 -14.35 3.68 -4.72
C GLU A 155 -15.81 3.49 -5.16
N GLY A 156 -16.38 4.51 -5.82
CA GLY A 156 -17.76 4.50 -6.30
C GLY A 156 -18.76 5.24 -5.40
N PRO A 157 -20.03 5.27 -5.83
CA PRO A 157 -21.02 6.20 -5.31
C PRO A 157 -21.41 5.96 -3.85
N ASP A 158 -21.42 4.68 -3.43
CA ASP A 158 -21.80 4.29 -2.08
C ASP A 158 -20.71 4.66 -1.05
N GLY A 159 -19.44 4.66 -1.46
CA GLY A 159 -18.30 5.02 -0.63
C GLY A 159 -17.95 6.52 -0.63
N LEU A 160 -18.66 7.35 -1.41
CA LEU A 160 -18.35 8.76 -1.59
C LEU A 160 -18.32 9.54 -0.26
N ALA A 161 -19.30 9.33 0.62
CA ALA A 161 -19.36 10.03 1.90
C ALA A 161 -18.17 9.67 2.81
N GLU A 162 -17.74 8.42 2.78
CA GLU A 162 -16.58 7.95 3.54
C GLU A 162 -15.28 8.53 2.99
N ARG A 163 -15.09 8.49 1.66
CA ARG A 163 -13.92 9.06 0.97
C ARG A 163 -13.72 10.54 1.26
N GLU A 164 -14.79 11.30 1.42
CA GLU A 164 -14.69 12.70 1.86
C GLU A 164 -14.21 12.87 3.28
N GLN A 165 -14.66 12.00 4.18
CA GLN A 165 -14.23 12.02 5.56
C GLN A 165 -12.76 11.66 5.67
N LEU A 166 -12.29 10.66 4.91
CA LEU A 166 -10.87 10.30 4.80
C LEU A 166 -10.04 11.47 4.26
N ALA A 167 -10.51 12.16 3.22
CA ALA A 167 -9.81 13.32 2.66
C ALA A 167 -9.70 14.48 3.67
N LYS A 168 -10.72 14.72 4.50
CA LYS A 168 -10.66 15.70 5.60
C LYS A 168 -9.64 15.29 6.67
N ARG A 169 -9.62 14.01 7.05
CA ARG A 169 -8.69 13.47 8.06
C ARG A 169 -7.24 13.56 7.58
N MET A 170 -6.96 13.14 6.35
CA MET A 170 -5.62 13.29 5.73
C MET A 170 -5.16 14.74 5.67
N LEU A 171 -6.06 15.69 5.37
CA LEU A 171 -5.71 17.11 5.35
C LEU A 171 -5.35 17.64 6.74
N ALA A 172 -6.08 17.23 7.79
CA ALA A 172 -5.73 17.58 9.16
C ALA A 172 -4.34 17.03 9.53
N LEU A 173 -4.09 15.75 9.25
CA LEU A 173 -2.81 15.09 9.53
C LEU A 173 -1.64 15.76 8.81
N SER A 174 -1.82 16.16 7.54
CA SER A 174 -0.77 16.86 6.77
C SER A 174 -0.37 18.21 7.36
N ARG A 175 -1.31 18.92 8.01
CA ARG A 175 -1.03 20.23 8.62
C ARG A 175 -0.22 20.09 9.89
N ASP A 176 -0.50 19.07 10.68
CA ASP A 176 0.19 18.78 11.92
C ASP A 176 1.60 18.22 11.66
N GLY A 177 1.75 17.39 10.63
CA GLY A 177 3.04 16.79 10.25
C GLY A 177 3.90 17.60 9.27
N HIS A 178 3.34 18.66 8.67
CA HIS A 178 3.98 19.43 7.59
C HIS A 178 4.50 18.58 6.42
N ASP A 179 3.75 17.53 6.03
CA ASP A 179 4.10 16.63 4.93
C ASP A 179 3.39 17.03 3.62
N PRO A 180 4.12 17.56 2.62
CA PRO A 180 3.52 18.01 1.37
C PRO A 180 2.90 16.89 0.53
N SER A 181 3.40 15.65 0.65
CA SER A 181 2.86 14.50 -0.07
C SER A 181 1.48 14.13 0.47
N VAL A 182 1.36 14.08 1.79
CA VAL A 182 0.07 13.83 2.48
C VAL A 182 -0.93 14.95 2.15
N GLU A 183 -0.49 16.21 2.15
CA GLU A 183 -1.35 17.34 1.78
C GLU A 183 -1.83 17.25 0.32
N MET A 184 -0.93 16.92 -0.61
CA MET A 184 -1.27 16.72 -2.02
C MET A 184 -2.36 15.66 -2.18
N TRP A 185 -2.18 14.47 -1.57
CA TRP A 185 -3.17 13.40 -1.63
C TRP A 185 -4.52 13.81 -1.04
N ALA A 186 -4.50 14.47 0.13
CA ALA A 186 -5.73 14.96 0.77
C ALA A 186 -6.50 15.94 -0.14
N ARG A 187 -5.78 16.83 -0.83
CA ARG A 187 -6.38 17.79 -1.77
C ARG A 187 -6.92 17.08 -3.01
N LEU A 188 -6.19 16.11 -3.57
CA LEU A 188 -6.63 15.32 -4.72
C LEU A 188 -7.94 14.60 -4.42
N TRP A 189 -8.03 13.88 -3.30
CA TRP A 189 -9.24 13.15 -2.93
C TRP A 189 -10.46 14.04 -2.72
N ARG A 190 -10.26 15.27 -2.22
CA ARG A 190 -11.34 16.26 -2.11
C ARG A 190 -11.86 16.70 -3.47
N VAL A 191 -10.97 16.84 -4.46
CA VAL A 191 -11.35 17.18 -5.83
C VAL A 191 -12.15 16.03 -6.44
N ASP A 192 -11.65 14.79 -6.34
CA ASP A 192 -12.31 13.60 -6.87
C ASP A 192 -13.74 13.44 -6.32
N ALA A 193 -13.89 13.52 -4.99
CA ALA A 193 -15.19 13.41 -4.35
C ALA A 193 -16.16 14.56 -4.73
N ALA A 194 -15.64 15.78 -4.93
CA ALA A 194 -16.46 16.91 -5.37
C ALA A 194 -16.96 16.72 -6.82
N PHE A 195 -16.11 16.20 -7.70
CA PHE A 195 -16.49 15.86 -9.08
C PHE A 195 -17.59 14.79 -9.10
N GLU A 196 -17.41 13.70 -8.36
CA GLU A 196 -18.37 12.59 -8.30
C GLU A 196 -19.72 13.04 -7.74
N ARG A 197 -19.73 13.84 -6.67
CA ARG A 197 -20.97 14.45 -6.17
C ARG A 197 -21.66 15.31 -7.21
N GLY A 198 -20.89 16.10 -7.98
CA GLY A 198 -21.41 16.93 -9.06
C GLY A 198 -22.11 16.08 -10.12
N ALA A 199 -21.50 14.96 -10.51
CA ALA A 199 -22.05 14.00 -11.46
C ALA A 199 -23.35 13.36 -10.94
N GLN A 200 -23.40 12.91 -9.68
CA GLN A 200 -24.60 12.32 -9.08
C GLN A 200 -25.79 13.30 -9.07
N ARG A 201 -25.54 14.58 -8.73
CA ARG A 201 -26.57 15.65 -8.76
C ARG A 201 -27.04 15.98 -10.17
N GLY A 202 -26.18 15.83 -11.17
CA GLY A 202 -26.50 16.00 -12.58
C GLY A 202 -27.40 14.88 -13.11
N SER A 203 -27.08 13.62 -12.76
CA SER A 203 -27.84 12.42 -13.15
C SER A 203 -29.21 12.31 -12.45
N SER A 204 -29.39 12.93 -11.29
CA SER A 204 -30.67 12.95 -10.57
C SER A 204 -31.67 14.02 -11.06
N LYS A 205 -31.31 14.86 -12.05
CA LYS A 205 -32.29 15.72 -12.71
C LYS A 205 -33.13 14.88 -13.67
N PRO A 206 -34.46 14.78 -13.52
CA PRO A 206 -35.29 14.14 -14.52
C PRO A 206 -35.11 14.84 -15.86
N CYS A 207 -34.74 14.09 -16.89
CA CYS A 207 -34.78 14.54 -18.27
C CYS A 207 -36.25 14.82 -18.58
N ASP A 208 -36.64 16.09 -18.59
CA ASP A 208 -38.01 16.51 -18.91
C ASP A 208 -38.27 16.16 -20.39
N PRO A 209 -39.17 15.21 -20.71
CA PRO A 209 -39.42 14.82 -22.10
C PRO A 209 -40.31 15.84 -22.85
N SER A 210 -40.54 17.04 -22.31
CA SER A 210 -41.47 18.03 -22.87
C SER A 210 -40.81 19.21 -23.60
N SER A 211 -39.81 18.95 -24.44
CA SER A 211 -39.31 19.95 -25.41
C SER A 211 -39.10 19.39 -26.81
N THR A 212 -40.18 18.90 -27.42
CA THR A 212 -40.36 18.91 -28.87
C THR A 212 -41.76 19.46 -29.15
N ARG A 213 -41.84 20.75 -29.48
CA ARG A 213 -42.95 21.34 -30.22
C ARG A 213 -42.57 21.42 -31.68
#